data_AF-A0A371JDU7-F1
#
_entry.id   AF-A0A371JDU7-F1
#
_cell.length_a   1.000
_cell.length_b   1.000
_cell.length_c   1.000
_cell.angle_alpha   90.00
_cell.angle_beta   90.00
_cell.angle_gamma   90.00
#
_symmetry.space_group_name_H-M   'P 1'
#
loop_
_entity.id
_entity.type
_entity.pdbx_description
1 polymer ?
#
loop_
_entity_poly.entity_id
_entity_poly.type
_entity_poly.pdbx_seq_one_letter_code
_entity_poly.pdbx_strand_id
1 'polypeptide(L)'
;MPEYIISPKDLRIRQIIHSKEAQNDFTIPVIKCTIDTDIDEIKLLTELREAFHEDSYNIYTVSFLTESVLYNLEYIPKELAKKRYIEKILDFVYWQTYDKQSDGILIAVPSELSEDMLIDADIEILFESEKENKKVCFNCENNQYIQIYKALTKDSVMEIYMYLKDRLAQDECEY
;
A
#
# COMPACT_ATOMS: atom_id res chain seq x y z
N MET A 1 22.49 -17.57 30.13
CA MET A 1 21.28 -17.67 29.29
C MET A 1 21.72 -17.49 27.86
N PRO A 2 21.40 -18.39 26.92
CA PRO A 2 21.72 -18.13 25.52
C PRO A 2 20.88 -16.94 25.05
N GLU A 3 21.52 -15.92 24.50
CA GLU A 3 20.84 -14.83 23.80
C GLU A 3 20.14 -15.46 22.58
N TYR A 4 18.82 -15.59 22.65
CA TYR A 4 18.02 -15.98 21.50
C TYR A 4 18.13 -14.86 20.46
N ILE A 5 18.85 -15.11 19.38
CA ILE A 5 18.85 -14.22 18.22
C ILE A 5 17.45 -14.31 17.60
N ILE A 6 16.64 -13.30 17.83
CA ILE A 6 15.31 -13.16 17.22
C ILE A 6 15.54 -12.72 15.77
N SER A 7 14.94 -13.40 14.80
CA SER A 7 15.07 -13.01 13.40
C SER A 7 14.43 -11.63 13.16
N PRO A 8 14.89 -10.83 12.17
CA PRO A 8 14.27 -9.55 11.84
C PRO A 8 12.76 -9.67 11.55
N LYS A 9 12.36 -10.78 10.93
CA LYS A 9 10.96 -11.13 10.69
C LYS A 9 10.18 -11.34 11.99
N ASP A 10 10.72 -12.13 12.92
CA ASP A 10 10.04 -12.38 14.21
C ASP A 10 9.94 -11.10 15.05
N LEU A 11 10.95 -10.23 14.97
CA LEU A 11 10.91 -8.91 15.59
C LEU A 11 9.78 -8.07 14.99
N ARG A 12 9.66 -8.04 13.67
CA ARG A 12 8.58 -7.32 12.96
C ARG A 12 7.20 -7.84 13.35
N ILE A 13 7.04 -9.17 13.41
CA ILE A 13 5.79 -9.79 13.87
C ILE A 13 5.44 -9.32 15.28
N ARG A 14 6.42 -9.31 16.20
CA ARG A 14 6.20 -8.82 17.57
C ARG A 14 5.81 -7.36 17.60
N GLN A 15 6.44 -6.50 16.80
CA GLN A 15 6.11 -5.07 16.72
C GLN A 15 4.66 -4.86 16.29
N ILE A 16 4.19 -5.59 15.27
CA ILE A 16 2.82 -5.46 14.77
C ILE A 16 1.80 -5.99 15.79
N ILE A 17 2.03 -7.19 16.33
CA ILE A 17 1.10 -7.83 17.29
C ILE A 17 0.97 -7.03 18.59
N HIS A 18 2.04 -6.37 19.03
CA HIS A 18 2.03 -5.56 20.25
C HIS A 18 1.86 -4.07 19.97
N SER A 19 1.47 -3.69 18.74
CA SER A 19 1.13 -2.31 18.44
C SER A 19 -0.03 -1.86 19.33
N LYS A 20 0.06 -0.62 19.79
CA LYS A 20 -1.02 0.03 20.53
C LYS A 20 -2.19 0.22 19.59
N GLU A 21 -3.39 0.08 20.12
CA GLU A 21 -4.63 0.39 19.39
C GLU A 21 -4.57 1.82 18.86
N ALA A 22 -4.99 2.01 17.61
CA ALA A 22 -5.14 3.33 17.02
C ALA A 22 -6.14 4.16 17.86
N GLN A 23 -5.89 5.47 17.95
CA GLN A 23 -6.77 6.34 18.73
C GLN A 23 -7.93 6.90 17.89
N ASN A 24 -7.73 7.00 16.58
CA ASN A 24 -8.69 7.49 15.60
C ASN A 24 -8.46 6.75 14.28
N ASP A 25 -9.38 6.97 13.34
CA ASP A 25 -9.20 6.55 11.95
C ASP A 25 -8.04 7.34 11.29
N PHE A 26 -7.59 6.87 10.13
CA PHE A 26 -6.59 7.58 9.34
C PHE A 26 -7.14 8.94 8.91
N THR A 27 -6.39 10.01 9.18
CA THR A 27 -6.71 11.37 8.72
C THR A 27 -5.97 11.72 7.42
N ILE A 28 -5.31 10.75 6.82
CA ILE A 28 -4.52 10.86 5.59
C ILE A 28 -5.03 9.79 4.62
N PRO A 29 -4.96 10.03 3.30
CA PRO A 29 -5.52 9.12 2.33
C PRO A 29 -4.84 7.75 2.34
N VAL A 30 -5.65 6.70 2.23
CA VAL A 30 -5.28 5.30 2.14
C VAL A 30 -5.58 4.78 0.74
N ILE A 31 -4.52 4.40 0.02
CA ILE A 31 -4.58 3.77 -1.28
C ILE A 31 -4.28 2.29 -1.11
N LYS A 32 -5.24 1.43 -1.48
CA LYS A 32 -5.09 -0.02 -1.45
C LYS A 32 -4.81 -0.54 -2.86
N CYS A 33 -3.68 -1.19 -3.05
CA CYS A 33 -3.32 -1.83 -4.31
C CYS A 33 -3.47 -3.35 -4.21
N THR A 34 -4.16 -3.95 -5.18
CA THR A 34 -4.12 -5.39 -5.43
C THR A 34 -3.35 -5.62 -6.72
N ILE A 35 -2.25 -6.38 -6.66
CA ILE A 35 -1.31 -6.50 -7.78
C ILE A 35 -1.17 -7.97 -8.16
N ASP A 36 -1.41 -8.27 -9.44
CA ASP A 36 -1.21 -9.61 -9.98
C ASP A 36 0.25 -10.07 -9.88
N THR A 37 0.44 -11.37 -9.67
CA THR A 37 1.77 -11.98 -9.49
C THR A 37 2.71 -11.82 -10.68
N ASP A 38 2.18 -11.56 -11.87
CA ASP A 38 2.92 -11.33 -13.11
C ASP A 38 3.34 -9.85 -13.30
N ILE A 39 3.13 -9.02 -12.28
CA ILE A 39 3.54 -7.63 -12.22
C ILE A 39 4.60 -7.49 -11.12
N ASP A 40 5.68 -6.76 -11.43
CA ASP A 40 6.73 -6.46 -10.46
C ASP A 40 6.21 -5.43 -9.44
N GLU A 41 5.61 -5.93 -8.36
CA GLU A 41 5.06 -5.13 -7.26
C GLU A 41 6.08 -4.16 -6.68
N ILE A 42 7.31 -4.64 -6.39
CA ILE A 42 8.33 -3.82 -5.73
C ILE A 42 8.74 -2.65 -6.63
N LYS A 43 8.94 -2.90 -7.92
CA LYS A 43 9.23 -1.85 -8.89
C LYS A 43 8.08 -0.85 -8.99
N LEU A 44 6.85 -1.33 -9.16
CA LEU A 44 5.66 -0.50 -9.29
C LEU A 44 5.46 0.42 -8.06
N LEU A 45 5.53 -0.14 -6.85
CA LEU A 45 5.40 0.61 -5.60
C LEU A 45 6.52 1.63 -5.42
N THR A 46 7.75 1.28 -5.82
CA THR A 46 8.90 2.19 -5.74
C THR A 46 8.72 3.37 -6.70
N GLU A 47 8.36 3.10 -7.96
CA GLU A 47 8.13 4.15 -8.96
C GLU A 47 6.95 5.07 -8.58
N LEU A 48 5.85 4.51 -8.04
CA LEU A 48 4.73 5.31 -7.52
C LEU A 48 5.17 6.20 -6.36
N ARG A 49 5.87 5.64 -5.36
CA ARG A 49 6.36 6.41 -4.21
C ARG A 49 7.32 7.52 -4.65
N GLU A 50 8.20 7.24 -5.61
CA GLU A 50 9.10 8.24 -6.20
C GLU A 50 8.31 9.37 -6.89
N ALA A 51 7.27 9.07 -7.65
CA ALA A 51 6.42 10.08 -8.29
C ALA A 51 5.75 11.01 -7.25
N PHE A 52 5.23 10.45 -6.15
CA PHE A 52 4.73 11.27 -5.04
C PHE A 52 5.83 12.12 -4.39
N HIS A 53 7.01 11.55 -4.19
CA HIS A 53 8.14 12.25 -3.59
C HIS A 53 8.68 13.40 -4.45
N GLU A 54 8.65 13.27 -5.78
CA GLU A 54 9.01 14.34 -6.72
C GLU A 54 8.15 15.60 -6.50
N ASP A 55 6.88 15.42 -6.09
CA ASP A 55 5.95 16.48 -5.71
C ASP A 55 5.92 16.78 -4.19
N SER A 56 6.94 16.32 -3.47
CA SER A 56 7.14 16.54 -2.03
C SER A 56 6.11 15.87 -1.10
N TYR A 57 5.39 14.86 -1.58
CA TYR A 57 4.54 14.02 -0.73
C TYR A 57 5.32 12.83 -0.14
N ASN A 58 5.22 12.66 1.18
CA ASN A 58 5.78 11.56 1.94
C ASN A 58 4.77 10.43 2.09
N ILE A 59 4.70 9.54 1.10
CA ILE A 59 3.79 8.39 1.13
C ILE A 59 4.41 7.20 1.86
N TYR A 60 3.67 6.71 2.85
CA TYR A 60 4.01 5.50 3.58
C TYR A 60 3.60 4.26 2.80
N THR A 61 4.57 3.63 2.13
CA THR A 61 4.32 2.48 1.26
C THR A 61 4.57 1.15 1.96
N VAL A 62 3.61 0.23 1.88
CA VAL A 62 3.60 -1.06 2.56
C VAL A 62 3.51 -2.20 1.56
N SER A 63 4.29 -3.26 1.77
CA SER A 63 4.29 -4.49 0.98
C SER A 63 4.43 -5.73 1.88
N PHE A 64 3.90 -6.85 1.41
CA PHE A 64 4.04 -8.15 2.08
C PHE A 64 5.21 -9.00 1.53
N LEU A 65 5.93 -8.49 0.54
CA LEU A 65 7.14 -9.11 0.00
C LEU A 65 8.35 -8.74 0.87
N THR A 66 9.24 -9.69 1.13
CA THR A 66 10.38 -9.44 2.05
C THR A 66 11.41 -8.52 1.40
N GLU A 67 11.46 -8.51 0.08
CA GLU A 67 12.26 -7.68 -0.80
C GLU A 67 11.99 -6.18 -0.58
N SER A 68 10.79 -5.82 -0.12
CA SER A 68 10.37 -4.44 0.20
C SER A 68 11.37 -3.70 1.09
N VAL A 69 12.01 -4.39 2.02
CA VAL A 69 13.03 -3.84 2.93
C VAL A 69 14.21 -3.24 2.18
N LEU A 70 14.60 -3.83 1.04
CA LEU A 70 15.72 -3.35 0.22
C LEU A 70 15.41 -2.05 -0.52
N TYR A 71 14.12 -1.71 -0.65
CA TYR A 71 13.63 -0.54 -1.38
C TYR A 71 13.03 0.51 -0.45
N ASN A 72 13.34 0.43 0.85
CA ASN A 72 12.80 1.32 1.90
C ASN A 72 11.27 1.31 1.97
N LEU A 73 10.62 0.25 1.51
CA LEU A 73 9.18 0.04 1.65
C LEU A 73 8.95 -0.68 3.00
N GLU A 74 7.80 -0.44 3.62
CA GLU A 74 7.46 -1.10 4.87
C GLU A 74 7.08 -2.56 4.63
N TYR A 75 7.70 -3.46 5.39
CA TYR A 75 7.48 -4.89 5.28
C TYR A 75 6.47 -5.39 6.32
N ILE A 76 5.39 -6.02 5.83
CA ILE A 76 4.46 -6.79 6.66
C ILE A 76 4.64 -8.30 6.38
N PRO A 77 4.99 -9.11 7.37
CA PRO A 77 5.11 -10.56 7.19
C PRO A 77 3.80 -11.21 6.71
N LYS A 78 3.88 -12.03 5.65
CA LYS A 78 2.72 -12.75 5.07
C LYS A 78 1.95 -13.60 6.09
N GLU A 79 2.57 -14.05 7.18
CA GLU A 79 1.87 -14.79 8.25
C GLU A 79 0.78 -13.98 8.94
N LEU A 80 0.91 -12.65 8.90
CA LEU A 80 -0.05 -11.70 9.44
C LEU A 80 -1.12 -11.28 8.43
N ALA A 81 -1.01 -11.68 7.17
CA ALA A 81 -2.01 -11.41 6.14
C ALA A 81 -3.22 -12.37 6.33
N LYS A 82 -3.90 -12.21 7.46
CA LYS A 82 -5.07 -13.00 7.87
C LYS A 82 -6.05 -12.06 8.55
N LYS A 83 -7.35 -12.30 8.36
CA LYS A 83 -8.42 -11.47 8.92
C LYS A 83 -8.24 -11.08 10.38
N ARG A 84 -7.84 -12.03 11.24
CA ARG A 84 -7.65 -11.81 12.69
C ARG A 84 -6.53 -10.82 13.07
N TYR A 85 -5.67 -10.44 12.12
CA TYR A 85 -4.52 -9.56 12.37
C TYR A 85 -4.61 -8.23 11.62
N ILE A 86 -5.67 -8.00 10.84
CA ILE A 86 -5.84 -6.76 10.06
C ILE A 86 -5.83 -5.56 10.97
N GLU A 87 -6.64 -5.55 12.03
CA GLU A 87 -6.68 -4.46 13.01
C GLU A 87 -5.29 -4.19 13.59
N LYS A 88 -4.49 -5.23 13.87
CA LYS A 88 -3.12 -5.07 14.38
C LYS A 88 -2.15 -4.51 13.34
N ILE A 89 -2.34 -4.84 12.07
CA ILE A 89 -1.58 -4.23 10.97
C ILE A 89 -1.95 -2.76 10.84
N LEU A 90 -3.24 -2.42 10.88
CA LEU A 90 -3.71 -1.03 10.78
C LEU A 90 -3.26 -0.20 11.99
N ASP A 91 -3.37 -0.73 13.21
CA ASP A 91 -2.80 -0.14 14.43
C ASP A 91 -1.31 0.18 14.26
N PHE A 92 -0.55 -0.78 13.71
CA PHE A 92 0.87 -0.59 13.45
C PHE A 92 1.12 0.51 12.41
N VAL A 93 0.42 0.46 11.27
CA VAL A 93 0.55 1.47 10.20
C VAL A 93 0.18 2.86 10.71
N TYR A 94 -0.89 2.98 11.50
CA TYR A 94 -1.33 4.23 12.15
C TYR A 94 -0.20 4.90 12.92
N TRP A 95 0.47 4.17 13.82
CA TRP A 95 1.58 4.76 14.58
C TRP A 95 2.79 5.07 13.70
N GLN A 96 3.04 4.28 12.67
CA GLN A 96 4.14 4.57 11.75
C GLN A 96 3.92 5.81 10.89
N THR A 97 2.68 6.12 10.52
CA THR A 97 2.35 7.30 9.71
C THR A 97 2.16 8.55 10.56
N TYR A 98 1.52 8.42 11.73
CA TYR A 98 1.35 9.51 12.68
C TYR A 98 2.68 10.08 13.17
N ASP A 99 3.61 9.21 13.60
CA ASP A 99 4.91 9.65 14.12
C ASP A 99 5.81 10.24 13.03
N LYS A 100 5.64 9.81 11.78
CA LYS A 100 6.47 10.23 10.63
C LYS A 100 5.85 11.33 9.78
N GLN A 101 4.66 11.83 10.15
CA GLN A 101 3.92 12.85 9.41
C GLN A 101 3.83 12.50 7.92
N SER A 102 3.35 11.30 7.62
CA SER A 102 3.14 10.87 6.24
C SER A 102 1.92 11.58 5.65
N ASP A 103 1.98 11.91 4.35
CA ASP A 103 0.89 12.58 3.62
C ASP A 103 -0.14 11.60 3.05
N GLY A 104 0.17 10.30 3.08
CA GLY A 104 -0.73 9.26 2.62
C GLY A 104 -0.12 7.88 2.80
N ILE A 105 -0.92 6.85 2.56
CA ILE A 105 -0.59 5.45 2.74
C ILE A 105 -0.82 4.71 1.42
N LEU A 106 0.13 3.90 1.00
CA LEU A 106 0.02 3.03 -0.17
C LEU A 106 0.26 1.58 0.26
N ILE A 107 -0.80 0.77 0.38
CA ILE A 107 -0.70 -0.62 0.85
C ILE A 107 -0.93 -1.57 -0.32
N ALA A 108 0.10 -2.34 -0.69
CA ALA A 108 -0.08 -3.50 -1.55
C ALA A 108 -0.59 -4.69 -0.74
N VAL A 109 -1.75 -5.21 -1.12
CA VAL A 109 -2.36 -6.40 -0.57
C VAL A 109 -2.17 -7.55 -1.57
N PRO A 110 -1.69 -8.73 -1.11
CA PRO A 110 -1.60 -9.90 -1.98
C PRO A 110 -2.96 -10.25 -2.59
N SER A 111 -3.01 -10.52 -3.90
CA SER A 111 -4.26 -10.77 -4.61
C SER A 111 -5.05 -11.93 -4.03
N GLU A 112 -4.34 -12.97 -3.57
CA GLU A 112 -4.92 -14.15 -2.92
C GLU A 112 -5.53 -13.88 -1.53
N LEU A 113 -5.31 -12.68 -0.97
CA LEU A 113 -5.79 -12.27 0.36
C LEU A 113 -6.64 -10.98 0.32
N SER A 114 -6.87 -10.43 -0.88
CA SER A 114 -7.57 -9.16 -1.08
C SER A 114 -9.00 -9.13 -0.53
N GLU A 115 -9.73 -10.25 -0.65
CA GLU A 115 -11.09 -10.41 -0.10
C GLU A 115 -11.09 -10.51 1.45
N ASP A 116 -10.05 -11.11 2.01
CA ASP A 116 -9.92 -11.28 3.46
C ASP A 116 -9.42 -10.00 4.14
N MET A 117 -8.62 -9.18 3.44
CA MET A 117 -8.04 -7.93 3.91
C MET A 117 -8.92 -6.73 3.57
N LEU A 118 -10.02 -6.63 4.32
CA LEU A 118 -10.91 -5.46 4.31
C LEU A 118 -10.20 -4.29 5.00
N ILE A 119 -9.59 -3.44 4.18
CA ILE A 119 -9.00 -2.16 4.57
C ILE A 119 -9.93 -1.09 4.01
N ASP A 120 -10.41 -0.20 4.86
CA ASP A 120 -11.15 0.98 4.43
C ASP A 120 -10.16 1.92 3.72
N ALA A 121 -10.38 2.14 2.43
CA ALA A 121 -9.44 2.83 1.55
C ALA A 121 -10.20 3.83 0.67
N ASP A 122 -9.66 5.05 0.57
CA ASP A 122 -10.24 6.11 -0.27
C ASP A 122 -10.17 5.72 -1.75
N ILE A 123 -9.09 5.02 -2.15
CA ILE A 123 -8.89 4.51 -3.50
C ILE A 123 -8.41 3.07 -3.46
N GLU A 124 -9.16 2.17 -4.10
CA GLU A 124 -8.67 0.83 -4.42
C GLU A 124 -8.18 0.77 -5.88
N ILE A 125 -7.00 0.20 -6.09
CA ILE A 125 -6.43 -0.03 -7.41
C ILE A 125 -6.20 -1.53 -7.62
N LEU A 126 -6.73 -2.07 -8.70
CA LEU A 126 -6.45 -3.43 -9.14
C LEU A 126 -5.57 -3.40 -10.38
N PHE A 127 -4.39 -4.02 -10.29
CA PHE A 127 -3.45 -4.20 -11.40
C PHE A 127 -3.52 -5.64 -11.91
N GLU A 128 -4.15 -5.83 -13.06
CA GLU A 128 -4.33 -7.14 -13.69
C GLU A 128 -3.36 -7.34 -14.86
N SER A 129 -2.77 -8.53 -14.92
CA SER A 129 -1.94 -8.97 -16.03
C SER A 129 -2.80 -9.71 -17.05
N GLU A 130 -3.07 -9.08 -18.18
CA GLU A 130 -3.68 -9.73 -19.34
C GLU A 130 -2.57 -10.19 -20.31
N LYS A 131 -2.90 -11.11 -21.25
CA LYS A 131 -1.91 -11.75 -22.14
C LYS A 131 -0.89 -10.78 -22.77
N GLU A 132 -1.37 -9.65 -23.27
CA GLU A 132 -0.53 -8.66 -23.98
C GLU A 132 -0.56 -7.27 -23.33
N ASN A 133 -1.39 -7.07 -22.29
CA ASN A 133 -1.63 -5.77 -21.70
C ASN A 133 -1.68 -5.86 -20.17
N LYS A 134 -1.58 -4.72 -19.52
CA LYS A 134 -1.79 -4.53 -18.09
C LYS A 134 -3.02 -3.66 -17.94
N LYS A 135 -4.03 -4.17 -17.24
CA LYS A 135 -5.27 -3.45 -16.96
C LYS A 135 -5.20 -2.89 -15.54
N VAL A 136 -5.50 -1.61 -15.39
CA VAL A 136 -5.49 -0.93 -14.09
C VAL A 136 -6.89 -0.39 -13.83
N CYS A 137 -7.55 -0.92 -12.81
CA CYS A 137 -8.89 -0.52 -12.40
C CYS A 137 -8.79 0.30 -11.12
N PHE A 138 -9.25 1.55 -11.17
CA PHE A 138 -9.41 2.43 -10.02
C PHE A 138 -10.85 2.36 -9.56
N ASN A 139 -11.07 1.94 -8.32
CA ASN A 139 -12.37 1.97 -7.67
C ASN A 139 -12.30 3.01 -6.55
N CYS A 140 -13.08 4.08 -6.70
CA CYS A 140 -13.36 5.08 -5.67
C CYS A 140 -14.83 4.90 -5.27
N GLU A 141 -15.26 5.38 -4.09
CA GLU A 141 -16.56 5.11 -3.46
C GLU A 141 -17.75 4.88 -4.41
N ASN A 142 -17.89 5.72 -5.45
CA ASN A 142 -18.98 5.64 -6.43
C ASN A 142 -18.55 5.58 -7.90
N ASN A 143 -17.25 5.53 -8.20
CA ASN A 143 -16.74 5.62 -9.56
C ASN A 143 -15.69 4.56 -9.85
N GLN A 144 -15.88 3.86 -10.95
CA GLN A 144 -14.86 2.98 -11.51
C GLN A 144 -14.25 3.62 -12.75
N TYR A 145 -12.93 3.61 -12.83
CA TYR A 145 -12.17 4.06 -13.99
C TYR A 145 -11.13 3.00 -14.37
N ILE A 146 -10.97 2.75 -15.66
CA ILE A 146 -10.11 1.68 -16.17
C ILE A 146 -9.14 2.26 -17.19
N GLN A 147 -7.85 1.96 -17.01
CA GLN A 147 -6.81 2.20 -18.01
C GLN A 147 -6.18 0.88 -18.46
N ILE A 148 -5.75 0.83 -19.72
CA ILE A 148 -5.11 -0.34 -20.33
C ILE A 148 -3.78 0.11 -20.89
N TYR A 149 -2.70 -0.54 -20.44
CA TYR A 149 -1.34 -0.27 -20.88
C TYR A 149 -0.77 -1.50 -21.57
N LYS A 150 0.12 -1.31 -22.55
CA LYS A 150 0.91 -2.44 -23.07
C LYS A 150 1.89 -2.97 -22.02
N ALA A 151 2.44 -2.07 -21.23
CA ALA A 151 3.34 -2.36 -20.12
C ALA A 151 3.26 -1.24 -19.08
N LEU A 152 3.56 -1.57 -17.82
CA LEU A 152 3.74 -0.59 -16.76
C LEU A 152 5.18 -0.06 -16.82
N THR A 153 5.37 0.96 -17.66
CA THR A 153 6.62 1.73 -17.75
C THR A 153 6.56 2.90 -16.77
N LYS A 154 7.69 3.61 -16.58
CA LYS A 154 7.73 4.82 -15.76
C LYS A 154 6.70 5.86 -16.21
N ASP A 155 6.49 6.02 -17.52
CA ASP A 155 5.48 6.94 -18.07
C ASP A 155 4.06 6.51 -17.68
N SER A 156 3.73 5.21 -17.82
CA SER A 156 2.44 4.67 -17.37
C SER A 156 2.24 4.88 -15.87
N VAL A 157 3.28 4.67 -15.07
CA VAL A 157 3.23 4.88 -13.61
C VAL A 157 3.01 6.35 -13.26
N MET A 158 3.62 7.27 -14.02
CA MET A 158 3.39 8.70 -13.87
C MET A 158 1.94 9.07 -14.19
N GLU A 159 1.34 8.49 -15.23
CA GLU A 159 -0.09 8.70 -15.55
C GLU A 159 -1.00 8.20 -14.42
N ILE A 160 -0.71 7.03 -13.85
CA ILE A 160 -1.42 6.47 -12.68
C ILE A 160 -1.29 7.42 -11.49
N TYR A 161 -0.08 7.90 -11.20
CA TYR A 161 0.17 8.87 -10.14
C TYR A 161 -0.65 10.16 -10.34
N MET A 162 -0.65 10.73 -11.55
CA MET A 162 -1.40 11.95 -11.84
C MET A 162 -2.90 11.77 -11.64
N TYR A 163 -3.45 10.60 -11.98
CA TYR A 163 -4.83 10.26 -11.68
C TYR A 163 -5.08 10.20 -10.16
N LEU A 164 -4.20 9.54 -9.40
CA LEU A 164 -4.33 9.46 -7.94
C LEU A 164 -4.28 10.85 -7.30
N LYS A 165 -3.33 11.69 -7.71
CA LYS A 165 -3.20 13.05 -7.20
C LYS A 165 -4.45 13.89 -7.45
N ASP A 166 -5.01 13.85 -8.65
CA ASP A 166 -6.23 14.58 -9.00
C ASP A 166 -7.41 14.13 -8.14
N ARG A 167 -7.53 12.82 -7.88
CA ARG A 167 -8.62 12.27 -7.06
C ARG A 167 -8.49 12.64 -5.59
N LEU A 168 -7.31 12.46 -5.01
CA LEU A 168 -7.07 12.81 -3.62
C LEU A 168 -7.26 14.32 -3.36
N ALA A 169 -6.98 15.18 -4.35
CA ALA A 169 -7.24 16.62 -4.22
C ALA A 169 -8.73 16.99 -4.32
N GLN A 170 -9.56 16.18 -4.98
CA GLN A 170 -11.00 16.41 -5.09
C GLN A 170 -11.73 16.13 -3.76
N ASP A 171 -11.28 15.10 -3.03
CA ASP A 171 -11.85 14.74 -1.72
C ASP A 171 -11.52 15.80 -0.63
N GLU A 172 -10.41 16.54 -0.77
CA GLU A 172 -10.08 17.67 0.12
C GLU A 172 -10.98 18.91 -0.07
N CYS A 173 -11.71 19.01 -1.19
CA CYS A 173 -12.51 20.19 -1.55
C CYS A 173 -13.99 20.12 -1.11
N GLU A 174 -14.45 19.00 -0.54
CA GLU A 174 -15.81 18.83 -0.03
C GLU A 174 -15.92 19.14 1.47
N TYR A 175 -15.55 20.35 1.90
CA TYR A 175 -15.77 20.83 3.28
C TYR A 175 -16.23 22.29 3.34
#